data_AF-A0A1J9UKQ6-F1
#
_entry.id   AF-A0A1J9UKQ6-F1
#
_cell.length_a   1.000
_cell.length_b   1.000
_cell.length_c   1.000
_cell.angle_alpha   90.00
_cell.angle_beta   90.00
_cell.angle_gamma   90.00
#
_symmetry.space_group_name_H-M   'P 1'
#
loop_
_entity.id
_entity.type
_entity.pdbx_description
1 polymer ?
#
loop_
_entity_poly.entity_id
_entity_poly.type
_entity_poly.pdbx_seq_one_letter_code
_entity_poly.pdbx_strand_id
1 'polypeptide(L)' 'MQKTTKYDYWVSYMFIRDEGGHWEWGNDHVNILETYSGIEWIRGIEERICRRYKFSKVTIINFVELFVENKRAAS' A
#
# COMPACT_ATOMS: atom_id res chain seq x y z
N MET A 1 1.02 20.64 3.00
CA MET A 1 0.16 19.54 2.54
C MET A 1 0.86 18.91 1.34
N GLN A 2 1.36 17.67 1.45
CA GLN A 2 1.91 16.98 0.29
C GLN A 2 0.76 16.76 -0.71
N LYS A 3 0.95 17.20 -1.96
CA LYS A 3 -0.04 16.98 -3.01
C LYS A 3 -0.07 15.49 -3.29
N THR A 4 -1.19 14.82 -2.97
CA THR A 4 -1.46 13.48 -3.45
C THR A 4 -1.50 13.49 -4.97
N THR A 5 -0.85 12.50 -5.56
CA THR A 5 -0.74 12.25 -6.99
C THR A 5 -1.69 11.12 -7.38
N LYS A 6 -1.84 10.92 -8.70
CA LYS A 6 -2.60 9.78 -9.24
C LYS A 6 -2.03 8.41 -8.92
N TYR A 7 -0.85 8.37 -8.32
CA TYR A 7 -0.11 7.16 -8.02
C TYR A 7 -0.11 6.85 -6.53
N ASP A 8 -0.85 7.61 -5.73
CA ASP A 8 -0.97 7.40 -4.29
C ASP A 8 -2.14 6.45 -4.00
N TYR A 9 -1.87 5.45 -3.18
CA TYR A 9 -2.81 4.41 -2.80
C TYR A 9 -2.76 4.18 -1.29
N TRP A 10 -3.93 3.95 -0.69
CA TRP A 10 -4.04 3.29 0.59
C TRP A 10 -4.03 1.78 0.38
N VAL A 11 -3.17 1.08 1.11
CA VAL A 11 -3.10 -0.38 1.07
C VAL A 11 -3.44 -0.95 2.43
N SER A 12 -4.28 -1.97 2.42
CA SER A 12 -4.55 -2.82 3.59
C SER A 12 -3.88 -4.15 3.38
N TYR A 13 -3.15 -4.63 4.39
CA TYR A 13 -2.37 -5.86 4.30
C TYR A 13 -2.41 -6.62 5.62
N MET A 14 -2.14 -7.92 5.52
CA MET A 14 -1.77 -8.74 6.66
C MET A 14 -0.26 -8.86 6.72
N PHE A 15 0.31 -8.96 7.93
CA PHE A 15 1.74 -9.15 8.13
C PHE A 15 2.06 -10.12 9.27
N ILE A 16 3.27 -10.67 9.26
CA ILE A 16 3.84 -11.45 10.36
C ILE A 16 5.10 -10.72 10.85
N ARG A 17 5.19 -10.48 12.15
CA ARG A 17 6.44 -9.99 12.77
C ARG A 17 7.44 -11.13 12.92
N ASP A 18 8.72 -10.80 12.83
CA ASP A 18 9.81 -11.78 12.99
C ASP A 18 9.71 -12.59 14.30
N GLU A 19 9.18 -11.98 15.36
CA GLU A 19 9.11 -12.60 16.70
C GLU A 19 7.74 -13.23 17.02
N GLY A 20 6.72 -12.99 16.20
CA GLY A 20 5.32 -13.21 16.59
C GLY A 20 4.66 -14.45 16.00
N GLY A 21 5.06 -14.89 14.81
CA GLY A 21 4.49 -16.04 14.08
C GLY A 21 3.00 -15.97 13.71
N HIS A 22 2.24 -15.03 14.28
CA HIS A 22 0.82 -14.81 14.03
C HIS A 22 0.62 -13.69 13.00
N TRP A 23 -0.52 -13.77 12.31
CA TRP A 23 -0.93 -12.75 11.37
C TRP A 23 -1.59 -11.57 12.09
N GLU A 24 -1.13 -10.37 11.77
CA GLU A 24 -1.67 -9.08 12.17
C GLU A 24 -2.15 -8.28 10.95
N TRP A 25 -2.86 -7.17 11.19
CA TRP A 25 -3.41 -6.30 10.15
C TRP A 25 -2.76 -4.92 10.18
N GLY A 26 -2.45 -4.39 9.00
CA GLY A 26 -1.81 -3.09 8.84
C GLY A 26 -2.38 -2.32 7.65
N ASN A 27 -2.12 -1.01 7.66
CA ASN A 27 -2.40 -0.14 6.53
C ASN A 27 -1.17 0.74 6.26
N ASP A 28 -0.91 1.07 5.01
CA ASP A 28 0.16 2.02 4.65
C ASP A 28 -0.26 2.86 3.44
N HIS A 29 0.38 4.01 3.32
CA HIS A 29 0.31 4.88 2.18
C HIS A 29 1.47 4.57 1.24
N VAL A 30 1.16 4.23 -0.01
CA VAL A 30 2.18 3.88 -1.00
C VAL A 30 2.01 4.70 -2.26
N ASN A 31 3.14 5.16 -2.79
CA ASN A 31 3.21 5.79 -4.10
C ASN A 31 3.79 4.79 -5.12
N ILE A 32 3.07 4.57 -6.22
CA ILE A 32 3.34 3.59 -7.28
C ILE A 32 3.67 4.32 -8.59
N LEU A 33 4.55 5.33 -8.55
CA LEU A 33 4.98 6.07 -9.74
C LEU A 33 5.90 5.25 -10.66
N GLU A 34 6.66 4.31 -10.10
CA GLU A 34 7.71 3.59 -10.82
C GLU A 34 7.15 2.30 -11.45
N THR A 35 6.99 2.30 -12.78
CA THR A 35 7.32 1.17 -13.68
C THR A 35 6.90 -0.25 -13.29
N TYR A 36 5.70 -0.45 -12.75
CA TYR A 36 5.20 -1.82 -12.58
C TYR A 36 3.85 -2.00 -13.29
N SER A 37 3.88 -2.62 -14.45
CA SER A 37 2.68 -3.12 -15.13
C SER A 37 2.42 -4.58 -14.74
N GLY A 38 1.18 -4.91 -14.38
CA GLY A 38 0.80 -6.30 -14.06
C GLY A 38 1.26 -6.78 -12.67
N ILE A 39 1.02 -8.04 -12.33
CA ILE A 39 1.07 -8.57 -10.94
C ILE A 39 2.37 -8.30 -10.14
N GLU A 40 3.49 -7.98 -10.79
CA GLU A 40 4.78 -7.72 -10.15
C GLU A 40 4.79 -6.49 -9.24
N TRP A 41 3.90 -5.52 -9.47
CA TRP A 41 3.81 -4.32 -8.62
C TRP A 41 3.39 -4.65 -7.18
N ILE A 42 2.50 -5.63 -7.00
CA ILE A 42 2.00 -6.05 -5.67
C ILE A 42 3.15 -6.61 -4.84
N ARG A 43 3.97 -7.48 -5.43
CA ARG A 43 5.14 -8.07 -4.77
C ARG A 43 6.16 -7.00 -4.38
N GLY A 44 6.42 -6.04 -5.26
CA GLY A 44 7.31 -4.93 -4.97
C GLY A 44 6.84 -4.09 -3.77
N ILE A 45 5.53 -3.89 -3.63
CA ILE A 45 4.97 -3.18 -2.47
C ILE A 45 5.07 -4.02 -1.20
N GLU A 46 4.72 -5.31 -1.26
CA GLU A 46 4.86 -6.23 -0.13
C GLU A 46 6.31 -6.24 0.39
N GLU A 47 7.31 -6.35 -0.49
CA GLU A 47 8.72 -6.30 -0.12
C GLU A 47 9.13 -4.96 0.50
N ARG A 48 8.66 -3.84 -0.06
CA ARG A 48 8.93 -2.50 0.51
C ARG A 48 8.37 -2.39 1.92
N ILE A 49 7.16 -2.86 2.16
CA ILE A 49 6.53 -2.85 3.49
C ILE A 49 7.28 -3.80 4.44
N CYS A 50 7.60 -5.02 4.01
CA CYS A 50 8.41 -5.96 4.78
C CYS A 50 9.72 -5.31 5.24
N ARG A 51 10.48 -4.71 4.31
CA ARG A 51 11.77 -4.07 4.62
C ARG A 51 11.62 -2.85 5.52
N ARG A 52 10.59 -2.03 5.30
CA ARG A 52 10.35 -0.80 6.06
C ARG A 52 10.07 -1.08 7.54
N TYR A 53 9.27 -2.10 7.82
CA TYR A 53 8.81 -2.40 9.19
C TYR A 53 9.44 -3.66 9.79
N LYS A 54 10.37 -4.31 9.08
CA LYS A 54 11.03 -5.56 9.48
C LYS A 54 10.00 -6.65 9.79
N PHE A 55 9.08 -6.85 8.86
CA PHE A 55 8.16 -7.97 8.88
C PHE A 55 8.76 -9.14 8.11
N SER A 56 8.54 -10.36 8.61
CA SER A 56 8.97 -11.58 7.92
C SER A 56 8.14 -11.83 6.66
N LYS A 57 6.87 -11.42 6.67
CA LYS A 57 5.95 -11.54 5.56
C LYS A 57 4.89 -10.45 5.57
N VAL A 58 4.50 -10.00 4.38
CA VAL A 58 3.36 -9.12 4.12
C VAL A 58 2.54 -9.73 2.99
N THR A 59 1.23 -9.60 3.07
CA THR A 59 0.31 -9.97 1.99
C THR A 59 -0.73 -8.88 1.85
N ILE A 60 -0.76 -8.23 0.68
CA ILE A 60 -1.72 -7.15 0.43
C ILE A 60 -3.09 -7.75 0.14
N ILE A 61 -4.11 -7.14 0.74
CA ILE A 61 -5.50 -7.61 0.68
C ILE A 61 -6.35 -6.65 -0.11
N ASN A 62 -6.07 -5.34 0.01
CA ASN A 62 -6.84 -4.33 -0.68
C ASN A 62 -5.98 -3.14 -1.11
N PHE A 63 -6.37 -2.53 -2.23
CA PHE A 63 -5.80 -1.32 -2.79
C PHE A 63 -6.91 -0.31 -3.02
N VAL A 64 -6.75 0.90 -2.49
CA VAL A 64 -7.70 2.00 -2.66
C VAL A 64 -6.94 3.20 -3.20
N GLU A 65 -7.31 3.66 -4.39
CA GLU A 65 -6.79 4.92 -4.95
C GLU A 65 -7.13 6.08 -4.01
N LEU A 66 -6.12 6.89 -3.70
CA LEU A 66 -6.30 8.10 -2.88
C LEU A 66 -6.86 9.28 -3.64
N PHE A 67 -7.30 9.08 -4.89
CA PHE A 67 -7.94 10.13 -5.66
C PHE A 67 -9.24 10.57 -5.00
N VAL A 68 -9.13 11.66 -4.25
CA VAL A 68 -10.24 12.55 -3.98
C VAL A 68 -10.53 13.27 -5.29
N GLU A 69 -11.28 12.62 -6.17
CA GLU A 69 -12.06 13.40 -7.13
C GLU A 69 -12.91 14.35 -6.28
N ASN A 70 -12.69 15.65 -6.46
CA ASN A 70 -13.59 16.69 -6.00
C ASN A 70 -14.89 16.60 -6.84
N LYS A 71 -15.57 15.45 -6.81
CA LYS A 71 -16.89 15.22 -7.39
C LYS A 71 -17.95 15.76 -6.43
N ARG A 72 -17.90 17.06 -6.15
CA ARG A 72 -19.00 17.94 -5.66
C ARG A 72 -18.45 19.29 -5.21
N ALA A 73 -18.22 20.19 -6.18
CA ALA A 73 -18.43 21.63 -6.01
C ALA A 73 -18.48 22.32 -7.38
N ALA A 74 -19.24 21.73 -8.30
CA ALA A 74 -19.70 22.38 -9.53
C ALA A 74 -21.15 21.91 -9.72
N SER A 75 -22.03 22.43 -8.87
CA SER A 75 -23.48 22.31 -8.96
C SER A 75 -24.07 23.58 -8.37
#